data_AF-A0A081CFP7-F1
#
_entry.id   AF-A0A081CFP7-F1
#
_cell.length_a   1.000
_cell.length_b   1.000
_cell.length_c   1.000
_cell.angle_alpha   90.00
_cell.angle_beta   90.00
_cell.angle_gamma   90.00
#
_symmetry.space_group_name_H-M   'P 1'
#
loop_
_entity.id
_entity.type
_entity.pdbx_description
1 polymer ?
#
loop_
_entity_poly.entity_id
_entity_poly.type
_entity_poly.pdbx_seq_one_letter_code
_entity_poly.pdbx_strand_id
1 'polypeptide(L)'
;MAGGGVVRGPHTGSGTEAALADLDSNQRASLLSSLDFAQLAQLQLPPASGIEDYAIFDRDDCRAVHGSLPTFTKSFPSESIRSILDIFIQASAPSVSEEELKASTRSIEIDGKEYTISGPRGGQYPQEIITLHEKKDDGEVLFVAPTATLVLVFKAAPGADVQYMSNEKQGVWTAVRSFAFALTEKGL
;
A
#
# COMPACT_ATOMS: atom_id res chain seq x y z
N MET A 1 35.24 -19.84 20.98
CA MET A 1 34.31 -19.80 19.83
C MET A 1 32.90 -19.72 20.38
N ALA A 2 32.37 -18.50 20.53
CA ALA A 2 31.02 -18.29 21.05
C ALA A 2 30.03 -18.37 19.88
N GLY A 3 29.28 -19.47 19.80
CA GLY A 3 28.16 -19.61 18.87
C GLY A 3 26.94 -18.93 19.45
N GLY A 4 26.60 -17.74 18.93
CA GLY A 4 25.34 -17.08 19.22
C GLY A 4 24.21 -17.76 18.45
N GLY A 5 23.48 -18.64 19.11
CA GLY A 5 22.24 -19.21 18.59
C GLY A 5 21.16 -18.13 18.57
N VAL A 6 20.73 -17.72 17.38
CA VAL A 6 19.56 -16.87 17.20
C VAL A 6 18.32 -17.73 17.43
N VAL A 7 17.59 -17.45 18.52
CA VAL A 7 16.31 -18.09 18.84
C VAL A 7 15.26 -17.57 17.87
N ARG A 8 14.85 -18.41 16.92
CA ARG A 8 13.73 -18.16 16.01
C ARG A 8 12.42 -18.40 16.77
N GLY A 9 11.72 -17.32 17.15
CA GLY A 9 10.33 -17.37 17.61
C GLY A 9 9.37 -17.80 16.48
N PRO A 10 8.06 -17.93 16.71
CA PRO A 10 7.13 -18.31 15.66
C PRO A 10 6.78 -17.08 14.81
N HIS A 11 7.32 -16.99 13.60
CA HIS A 11 6.98 -15.95 12.63
C HIS A 11 6.26 -16.62 11.46
N THR A 12 5.05 -16.15 11.19
CA THR A 12 4.19 -16.56 10.07
C THR A 12 4.54 -15.85 8.76
N GLY A 13 5.69 -15.15 8.70
CA GLY A 13 6.21 -14.55 7.47
C GLY A 13 6.98 -15.58 6.66
N SER A 14 6.77 -15.57 5.34
CA SER A 14 7.55 -16.41 4.43
C SER A 14 9.04 -16.12 4.64
N GLY A 15 9.90 -17.16 4.66
CA GLY A 15 11.31 -17.02 5.01
C GLY A 15 12.11 -16.04 4.13
N THR A 16 11.58 -15.67 2.97
CA THR A 16 12.11 -14.62 2.09
C THR A 16 11.77 -13.20 2.55
N GLU A 17 10.57 -12.96 3.10
CA GLU A 17 10.14 -11.63 3.57
C GLU A 17 10.88 -11.21 4.83
N ALA A 18 11.08 -12.16 5.76
CA ALA A 18 11.84 -11.90 6.99
C ALA A 18 13.31 -11.56 6.70
N ALA A 19 13.91 -12.18 5.67
CA ALA A 19 15.28 -11.91 5.28
C ALA A 19 15.47 -10.53 4.64
N LEU A 20 14.44 -9.99 3.98
CA LEU A 20 14.49 -8.66 3.34
C LEU A 20 14.26 -7.53 4.35
N ALA A 21 13.47 -7.77 5.38
CA ALA A 21 13.28 -6.84 6.50
C ALA A 21 14.58 -6.62 7.29
N ASP A 22 15.43 -7.65 7.41
CA ASP A 22 16.71 -7.60 8.13
C ASP A 22 17.84 -6.86 7.37
N LEU A 23 17.64 -6.52 6.09
CA LEU A 23 18.63 -5.79 5.29
C LEU A 23 18.68 -4.30 5.66
N ASP A 24 19.89 -3.73 5.59
CA ASP A 24 20.03 -2.28 5.70
C ASP A 24 19.44 -1.54 4.47
N SER A 25 19.18 -0.25 4.62
CA SER A 25 18.51 0.56 3.59
C SER A 25 19.23 0.55 2.24
N ASN A 26 20.57 0.47 2.22
CA ASN A 26 21.34 0.48 0.98
C ASN A 26 21.29 -0.88 0.28
N GLN A 27 21.40 -1.96 1.04
CA GLN A 27 21.27 -3.33 0.55
C GLN A 27 19.89 -3.56 -0.06
N ARG A 28 18.84 -3.07 0.61
CA ARG A 28 17.47 -3.19 0.13
C ARG A 28 17.22 -2.35 -1.12
N ALA A 29 17.67 -1.09 -1.14
CA ALA A 29 17.59 -0.25 -2.34
C ALA A 29 18.27 -0.91 -3.55
N SER A 30 19.42 -1.59 -3.35
CA SER A 30 20.10 -2.33 -4.41
C SER A 30 19.27 -3.50 -4.93
N LEU A 31 18.60 -4.27 -4.06
CA LEU A 31 17.73 -5.37 -4.49
C LEU A 31 16.49 -4.87 -5.21
N LEU A 32 15.85 -3.84 -4.67
CA LEU A 32 14.68 -3.21 -5.29
C LEU A 32 15.02 -2.63 -6.67
N SER A 33 16.22 -2.07 -6.85
CA SER A 33 16.65 -1.55 -8.16
C SER A 33 16.82 -2.63 -9.24
N SER A 34 16.98 -3.90 -8.85
CA SER A 34 17.14 -5.02 -9.79
C SER A 34 15.80 -5.59 -10.29
N LEU A 35 14.69 -5.17 -9.69
CA LEU A 35 13.36 -5.65 -10.03
C LEU A 35 12.71 -4.76 -11.09
N ASP A 36 12.14 -5.40 -12.11
CA ASP A 36 11.36 -4.71 -13.14
C ASP A 36 9.91 -4.52 -12.69
N PHE A 37 9.68 -3.53 -11.84
CA PHE A 37 8.34 -3.18 -11.37
C PHE A 37 7.43 -2.72 -12.51
N ALA A 38 7.98 -2.13 -13.58
CA ALA A 38 7.20 -1.68 -14.73
C ALA A 38 6.64 -2.87 -15.51
N GLN A 39 7.43 -3.93 -15.73
CA GLN A 39 6.94 -5.16 -16.35
C GLN A 39 5.89 -5.85 -15.49
N LEU A 40 6.08 -5.91 -14.16
CA LEU A 40 5.09 -6.47 -13.25
C LEU A 40 3.78 -5.69 -13.28
N ALA A 41 3.85 -4.36 -13.28
CA ALA A 41 2.68 -3.50 -13.37
C ALA A 41 1.94 -3.71 -14.70
N GLN A 42 2.64 -3.82 -15.83
CA GLN A 42 2.00 -4.09 -17.13
C GLN A 42 1.22 -5.42 -17.16
N LEU A 43 1.73 -6.45 -16.48
CA LEU A 43 1.09 -7.76 -16.44
C LEU A 43 -0.11 -7.81 -15.49
N GLN A 44 -0.02 -7.11 -14.36
CA GLN A 44 -0.97 -7.24 -13.25
C GLN A 44 -1.98 -6.08 -13.16
N LEU A 45 -1.67 -4.93 -13.77
CA LEU A 45 -2.51 -3.73 -13.79
C LEU A 45 -2.91 -3.41 -15.24
N PRO A 46 -3.71 -4.28 -15.91
CA PRO A 46 -4.16 -3.99 -17.26
C PRO A 46 -5.01 -2.71 -17.28
N PRO A 47 -5.13 -1.99 -18.40
CA PRO A 47 -5.92 -0.75 -18.48
C PRO A 47 -7.38 -0.90 -18.03
N ALA A 48 -7.96 -2.09 -18.17
CA ALA A 48 -9.31 -2.40 -17.71
C ALA A 48 -9.45 -2.52 -16.17
N SER A 49 -8.36 -2.45 -15.42
CA SER A 49 -8.36 -2.53 -13.95
C SER A 49 -8.95 -1.29 -13.27
N GLY A 50 -9.15 -0.19 -13.99
CA GLY A 50 -9.64 1.07 -13.42
C GLY A 50 -8.58 1.81 -12.62
N ILE A 51 -7.29 1.52 -12.82
CA ILE A 51 -6.16 2.21 -12.22
C ILE A 51 -5.54 3.14 -13.25
N GLU A 52 -5.43 4.42 -12.92
CA GLU A 52 -4.79 5.44 -13.77
C GLU A 52 -3.28 5.50 -13.52
N ASP A 53 -2.90 5.67 -12.25
CA ASP A 53 -1.51 5.82 -11.82
C ASP A 53 -1.18 4.89 -10.65
N TYR A 54 0.09 4.54 -10.50
CA TYR A 54 0.58 3.82 -9.34
C TYR A 54 1.96 4.31 -8.89
N ALA A 55 2.22 4.17 -7.60
CA ALA A 55 3.50 4.45 -6.96
C ALA A 55 3.82 3.35 -5.93
N ILE A 56 5.10 3.04 -5.82
CA ILE A 56 5.65 2.03 -4.92
C ILE A 56 6.68 2.73 -4.05
N PHE A 57 6.56 2.58 -2.74
CA PHE A 57 7.48 3.11 -1.75
C PHE A 57 8.07 1.98 -0.93
N ASP A 58 9.31 2.11 -0.49
CA ASP A 58 9.85 1.24 0.54
C ASP A 58 9.16 1.54 1.87
N ARG A 59 8.80 0.49 2.61
CA ARG A 59 8.02 0.61 3.84
C ARG A 59 8.79 1.29 4.97
N ASP A 60 10.10 1.10 5.06
CA ASP A 60 10.88 1.54 6.21
C ASP A 60 11.38 2.97 6.03
N ASP A 61 11.84 3.34 4.83
CA ASP A 61 12.35 4.68 4.55
C ASP A 61 11.33 5.60 3.86
N CYS A 62 10.18 5.05 3.43
CA CYS A 62 9.09 5.77 2.76
C CYS A 62 9.55 6.51 1.50
N ARG A 63 10.59 6.01 0.80
CA ARG A 63 11.08 6.57 -0.45
C ARG A 63 10.54 5.80 -1.63
N ALA A 64 10.30 6.52 -2.72
CA ALA A 64 9.83 5.92 -3.96
C ALA A 64 10.86 4.93 -4.51
N VAL A 65 10.37 3.74 -4.90
CA VAL A 65 11.14 2.69 -5.53
C VAL A 65 11.16 2.91 -7.05
N HIS A 66 12.27 2.52 -7.68
CA HIS A 66 12.41 2.53 -9.14
C HIS A 66 11.26 1.77 -9.83
N GLY A 67 10.77 2.31 -10.94
CA GLY A 67 9.64 1.75 -11.70
C GLY A 67 8.28 2.40 -11.42
N SER A 68 8.16 3.18 -10.35
CA SER A 68 7.01 4.05 -10.10
C SER A 68 6.99 5.24 -11.06
N LEU A 69 5.81 5.79 -11.38
CA LEU A 69 5.69 6.96 -12.24
C LEU A 69 6.29 8.22 -11.53
N PRO A 70 7.33 8.87 -12.08
CA PRO A 70 8.01 9.98 -11.39
C PRO A 70 7.14 11.22 -11.15
N THR A 71 6.09 11.43 -11.96
CA THR A 71 5.15 12.54 -11.81
C THR A 71 4.17 12.32 -10.67
N PHE A 72 3.75 11.06 -10.45
CA PHE A 72 2.81 10.70 -9.40
C PHE A 72 3.50 10.57 -8.02
N THR A 73 4.69 9.97 -7.98
CA THR A 73 5.48 9.80 -6.73
C THR A 73 5.83 11.11 -6.04
N LYS A 74 6.01 12.21 -6.78
CA LYS A 74 6.33 13.54 -6.22
C LYS A 74 5.22 14.13 -5.35
N SER A 75 3.97 13.70 -5.55
CA SER A 75 2.83 14.12 -4.72
C SER A 75 2.82 13.46 -3.34
N PHE A 76 3.76 12.56 -3.04
CA PHE A 76 3.78 11.82 -1.79
C PHE A 76 5.12 12.03 -1.06
N PRO A 77 5.22 13.06 -0.20
CA PRO A 77 6.37 13.19 0.66
C PRO A 77 6.43 12.00 1.64
N SER A 78 7.64 11.61 2.05
CA SER A 78 7.84 10.43 2.92
C SER A 78 7.06 10.51 4.23
N GLU A 79 6.86 11.71 4.78
CA GLU A 79 6.06 11.93 5.99
C GLU A 79 4.58 11.57 5.79
N SER A 80 4.01 11.86 4.61
CA SER A 80 2.64 11.46 4.28
C SER A 80 2.52 9.95 4.15
N ILE A 81 3.47 9.28 3.49
CA ILE A 81 3.48 7.81 3.38
C ILE A 81 3.58 7.16 4.76
N ARG A 82 4.46 7.67 5.62
CA ARG A 82 4.58 7.19 7.01
C ARG A 82 3.28 7.37 7.78
N SER A 83 2.62 8.51 7.63
CA SER A 83 1.33 8.79 8.27
C SER A 83 0.24 7.82 7.79
N ILE A 84 0.20 7.48 6.50
CA ILE A 84 -0.73 6.48 5.96
C ILE A 84 -0.45 5.10 6.57
N LEU A 85 0.82 4.71 6.69
CA LEU A 85 1.23 3.44 7.32
C LEU A 85 0.82 3.37 8.79
N ASP A 86 1.06 4.43 9.55
CA ASP A 86 0.66 4.50 10.96
C ASP A 86 -0.85 4.34 11.12
N ILE A 87 -1.62 4.95 10.22
CA ILE A 87 -3.08 4.79 10.18
C ILE A 87 -3.47 3.36 9.82
N PHE A 88 -2.80 2.73 8.85
CA PHE A 88 -3.02 1.33 8.49
C PHE A 88 -2.78 0.40 9.68
N ILE A 89 -1.65 0.54 10.37
CA ILE A 89 -1.29 -0.30 11.52
C ILE A 89 -2.32 -0.15 12.63
N GLN A 90 -2.75 1.08 12.91
CA GLN A 90 -3.77 1.32 13.91
C GLN A 90 -5.13 0.76 13.50
N ALA A 91 -5.54 0.91 12.24
CA ALA A 91 -6.82 0.43 11.75
C ALA A 91 -6.88 -1.10 11.59
N SER A 92 -5.74 -1.75 11.36
CA SER A 92 -5.63 -3.21 11.26
C SER A 92 -5.30 -3.89 12.60
N ALA A 93 -5.13 -3.12 13.68
CA ALA A 93 -4.81 -3.67 14.99
C ALA A 93 -6.00 -4.49 15.55
N PRO A 94 -5.77 -5.71 16.07
CA PRO A 94 -6.83 -6.61 16.56
C PRO A 94 -7.68 -6.03 17.70
N SER A 95 -7.16 -5.01 18.39
CA SER A 95 -7.77 -4.38 19.55
C SER A 95 -8.76 -3.27 19.20
N VAL A 96 -8.81 -2.81 17.94
CA VAL A 96 -9.72 -1.73 17.53
C VAL A 96 -11.07 -2.32 17.17
N SER A 97 -12.11 -1.89 17.87
CA SER A 97 -13.48 -2.33 17.61
C SER A 97 -13.99 -1.78 16.26
N GLU A 98 -14.96 -2.47 15.65
CA GLU A 98 -15.63 -1.97 14.43
C GLU A 98 -16.26 -0.58 14.63
N GLU A 99 -16.73 -0.29 15.84
CA GLU A 99 -17.35 0.99 16.21
C GLU A 99 -16.31 2.11 16.29
N GLU A 100 -15.14 1.84 16.88
CA GLU A 100 -14.01 2.76 16.87
C GLU A 100 -13.48 2.98 15.46
N LEU A 101 -13.41 1.94 14.62
CA LEU A 101 -13.03 2.07 13.22
C LEU A 101 -14.00 2.96 12.46
N LYS A 102 -15.33 2.80 12.68
CA LYS A 102 -16.39 3.61 12.04
C LYS A 102 -16.38 5.06 12.53
N ALA A 103 -16.13 5.30 13.81
CA ALA A 103 -16.04 6.64 14.40
C ALA A 103 -14.72 7.34 14.03
N SER A 104 -13.65 6.59 13.82
CA SER A 104 -12.34 7.05 13.34
C SER A 104 -12.36 7.31 11.84
N THR A 105 -13.26 8.17 11.37
CA THR A 105 -13.11 8.78 10.04
C THR A 105 -11.95 9.76 10.13
N ARG A 106 -10.73 9.23 9.94
CA ARG A 106 -9.50 10.01 10.00
C ARG A 106 -9.37 10.79 8.71
N SER A 107 -9.02 12.07 8.78
CA SER A 107 -8.53 12.80 7.63
C SER A 107 -7.02 12.89 7.64
N ILE A 108 -6.45 12.95 6.45
CA ILE A 108 -5.01 13.14 6.24
C ILE A 108 -4.81 14.18 5.14
N GLU A 109 -3.78 15.00 5.29
CA GLU A 109 -3.37 15.94 4.25
C GLU A 109 -2.17 15.36 3.48
N ILE A 110 -2.27 15.35 2.16
CA ILE A 110 -1.21 14.90 1.25
C ILE A 110 -1.08 15.95 0.16
N ASP A 111 0.08 16.61 0.06
CA ASP A 111 0.35 17.64 -0.96
C ASP A 111 -0.73 18.75 -1.02
N GLY A 112 -1.18 19.22 0.15
CA GLY A 112 -2.22 20.24 0.27
C GLY A 112 -3.64 19.77 -0.04
N LYS A 113 -3.85 18.48 -0.31
CA LYS A 113 -5.17 17.86 -0.50
C LYS A 113 -5.58 17.11 0.75
N GLU A 114 -6.81 17.36 1.22
CA GLU A 114 -7.37 16.66 2.36
C GLU A 114 -8.13 15.41 1.91
N TYR A 115 -7.80 14.26 2.49
CA TYR A 115 -8.42 12.98 2.21
C TYR A 115 -9.17 12.46 3.42
N THR A 116 -10.30 11.82 3.16
CA THR A 116 -11.03 11.01 4.13
C THR A 116 -10.63 9.55 3.98
N ILE A 117 -10.27 8.91 5.09
CA ILE A 117 -9.79 7.52 5.09
C ILE A 117 -10.96 6.57 5.32
N SER A 118 -11.04 5.54 4.49
CA SER A 118 -11.98 4.43 4.61
C SER A 118 -11.24 3.09 4.53
N GLY A 119 -11.66 2.11 5.33
CA GLY A 119 -10.90 0.86 5.48
C GLY A 119 -9.57 1.02 6.24
N PRO A 120 -8.84 -0.08 6.50
CA PRO A 120 -9.28 -1.47 6.37
C PRO A 120 -10.32 -1.77 7.46
N ARG A 121 -11.48 -2.32 7.08
CA ARG A 121 -12.61 -2.52 8.02
C ARG A 121 -13.22 -3.91 8.02
N GLY A 122 -12.76 -4.84 7.17
CA GLY A 122 -13.27 -6.22 7.11
C GLY A 122 -14.77 -6.26 6.83
N GLY A 123 -15.18 -6.25 5.56
CA GLY A 123 -16.59 -6.25 5.17
C GLY A 123 -16.75 -5.55 3.83
N GLN A 124 -17.32 -4.34 3.83
CA GLN A 124 -17.43 -3.48 2.64
C GLN A 124 -16.08 -3.02 2.07
N TYR A 125 -14.99 -3.12 2.85
CA TYR A 125 -13.63 -2.77 2.44
C TYR A 125 -12.67 -3.94 2.72
N PRO A 126 -11.73 -4.24 1.81
CA PRO A 126 -10.64 -5.18 2.04
C PRO A 126 -9.87 -4.88 3.35
N GLN A 127 -9.40 -5.92 4.04
CA GLN A 127 -8.53 -5.73 5.22
C GLN A 127 -7.10 -5.32 4.83
N GLU A 128 -6.69 -5.60 3.58
CA GLU A 128 -5.34 -5.30 3.11
C GLU A 128 -5.24 -3.91 2.43
N ILE A 129 -6.35 -3.17 2.30
CA ILE A 129 -6.41 -1.93 1.52
C ILE A 129 -7.05 -0.80 2.33
N ILE A 130 -6.37 0.35 2.38
CA ILE A 130 -6.96 1.65 2.71
C ILE A 130 -7.47 2.30 1.43
N THR A 131 -8.63 2.92 1.49
CA THR A 131 -9.12 3.81 0.43
C THR A 131 -9.18 5.25 0.95
N LEU A 132 -8.47 6.15 0.29
CA LEU A 132 -8.44 7.58 0.56
C LEU A 132 -9.37 8.30 -0.43
N HIS A 133 -10.27 9.13 0.07
CA HIS A 133 -11.22 9.91 -0.71
C HIS A 133 -10.92 11.39 -0.56
N GLU A 134 -10.49 12.08 -1.61
CA GLU A 134 -10.27 13.53 -1.55
C GLU A 134 -11.57 14.26 -1.17
N LYS A 135 -11.50 15.20 -0.22
CA LYS A 135 -12.63 16.01 0.26
C LYS A 135 -13.00 17.13 -0.72
N LYS A 136 -13.16 16.79 -1.99
CA LYS A 136 -13.57 17.70 -3.05
C LYS A 136 -14.65 17.01 -3.90
N ASP A 137 -15.57 17.79 -4.45
CA ASP A 137 -16.52 17.27 -5.44
C ASP A 137 -15.74 16.74 -6.66
N ASP A 138 -16.00 15.49 -7.04
CA ASP A 138 -15.25 14.76 -8.08
C ASP A 138 -13.74 14.61 -7.75
N GLY A 139 -13.43 14.52 -6.45
CA GLY A 139 -12.07 14.37 -5.93
C GLY A 139 -11.49 12.99 -6.19
N GLU A 140 -10.15 12.91 -6.21
CA GLU A 140 -9.48 11.67 -6.54
C GLU A 140 -9.62 10.61 -5.44
N VAL A 141 -9.65 9.34 -5.87
CA VAL A 141 -9.69 8.19 -4.98
C VAL A 141 -8.37 7.44 -5.08
N LEU A 142 -7.70 7.30 -3.94
CA LEU A 142 -6.46 6.53 -3.84
C LEU A 142 -6.72 5.23 -3.09
N PHE A 143 -6.06 4.17 -3.53
CA PHE A 143 -6.01 2.89 -2.83
C PHE A 143 -4.59 2.65 -2.34
N VAL A 144 -4.44 2.31 -1.08
CA VAL A 144 -3.13 2.06 -0.47
C VAL A 144 -3.10 0.64 0.09
N ALA A 145 -2.12 -0.14 -0.35
CA ALA A 145 -1.93 -1.52 0.08
C ALA A 145 -0.47 -1.71 0.54
N PRO A 146 -0.22 -1.88 1.85
CA PRO A 146 1.12 -2.23 2.33
C PRO A 146 1.39 -3.73 2.15
N THR A 147 2.63 -4.07 1.80
CA THR A 147 3.18 -5.43 1.83
C THR A 147 4.16 -5.56 3.00
N ALA A 148 4.94 -6.64 3.05
CA ALA A 148 5.96 -6.82 4.07
C ALA A 148 7.04 -5.72 4.00
N THR A 149 7.46 -5.34 2.79
CA THR A 149 8.58 -4.41 2.55
C THR A 149 8.21 -3.17 1.76
N LEU A 150 7.02 -3.09 1.17
CA LEU A 150 6.59 -1.99 0.32
C LEU A 150 5.28 -1.35 0.78
N VAL A 151 5.04 -0.13 0.31
CA VAL A 151 3.75 0.56 0.34
C VAL A 151 3.35 0.88 -1.08
N LEU A 152 2.20 0.37 -1.49
CA LEU A 152 1.67 0.53 -2.83
C LEU A 152 0.55 1.56 -2.79
N VAL A 153 0.61 2.57 -3.66
CA VAL A 153 -0.40 3.62 -3.80
C VAL A 153 -0.91 3.60 -5.23
N PHE A 154 -2.22 3.55 -5.41
CA PHE A 154 -2.89 3.51 -6.72
C PHE A 154 -3.91 4.63 -6.81
N LYS A 155 -3.98 5.31 -7.95
CA LYS A 155 -5.01 6.27 -8.26
C LYS A 155 -6.09 5.61 -9.12
N ALA A 156 -7.35 5.77 -8.73
CA ALA A 156 -8.48 5.33 -9.52
C ALA A 156 -8.57 6.14 -10.83
N ALA A 157 -8.89 5.47 -11.93
CA ALA A 157 -9.25 6.16 -13.17
C ALA A 157 -10.65 6.80 -13.06
N PRO A 158 -10.93 7.87 -13.83
CA PRO A 158 -12.24 8.49 -13.86
C PRO A 158 -13.35 7.47 -14.13
N GLY A 159 -14.39 7.45 -13.29
CA GLY A 159 -15.48 6.48 -13.35
C GLY A 159 -15.29 5.22 -12.49
N ALA A 160 -14.08 4.96 -11.99
CA ALA A 160 -13.80 3.96 -10.95
C ALA A 160 -13.54 4.59 -9.56
N ASP A 161 -13.49 5.92 -9.50
CA ASP A 161 -13.35 6.81 -8.34
C ASP A 161 -14.64 6.96 -7.51
N VAL A 162 -15.46 5.93 -7.47
CA VAL A 162 -16.74 5.97 -6.75
C VAL A 162 -16.55 5.89 -5.23
N GLN A 163 -17.29 6.73 -4.51
CA GLN A 163 -17.27 6.74 -3.04
C GLN A 163 -17.91 5.49 -2.43
N TYR A 164 -18.88 4.87 -3.12
CA TYR A 164 -19.60 3.67 -2.69
C TYR A 164 -19.09 2.39 -3.38
N MET A 165 -19.55 1.22 -2.92
CA MET A 165 -19.17 -0.08 -3.50
C MET A 165 -19.86 -0.27 -4.87
N SER A 166 -19.09 -0.28 -5.95
CA SER A 166 -19.55 -0.60 -7.31
C SER A 166 -18.71 -1.73 -7.92
N ASN A 167 -19.14 -2.23 -9.07
CA ASN A 167 -18.39 -3.27 -9.80
C ASN A 167 -17.01 -2.75 -10.25
N GLU A 168 -16.93 -1.48 -10.62
CA GLU A 168 -15.70 -0.81 -11.02
C GLU A 168 -14.72 -0.75 -9.86
N LYS A 169 -15.18 -0.37 -8.66
CA LYS A 169 -14.37 -0.36 -7.43
C LYS A 169 -13.89 -1.75 -7.02
N GLN A 170 -14.73 -2.78 -7.22
CA GLN A 170 -14.32 -4.18 -7.02
C GLN A 170 -13.22 -4.61 -7.99
N GLY A 171 -13.27 -4.15 -9.24
CA GLY A 171 -12.21 -4.34 -10.23
C GLY A 171 -10.88 -3.76 -9.75
N VAL A 172 -10.90 -2.52 -9.24
CA VAL A 172 -9.70 -1.86 -8.69
C VAL A 172 -9.17 -2.63 -7.48
N TRP A 173 -10.02 -2.98 -6.50
CA TRP A 173 -9.57 -3.77 -5.34
C TRP A 173 -8.97 -5.11 -5.73
N THR A 174 -9.52 -5.77 -6.75
CA THR A 174 -9.00 -7.05 -7.25
C THR A 174 -7.62 -6.87 -7.87
N ALA A 175 -7.43 -5.83 -8.70
CA ALA A 175 -6.15 -5.52 -9.32
C ALA A 175 -5.09 -5.16 -8.27
N VAL A 176 -5.43 -4.30 -7.29
CA VAL A 176 -4.55 -3.93 -6.18
C VAL A 176 -4.13 -5.17 -5.38
N ARG A 177 -5.06 -6.06 -5.04
CA ARG A 177 -4.77 -7.31 -4.34
C ARG A 177 -3.87 -8.24 -5.15
N SER A 178 -4.17 -8.43 -6.44
CA SER A 178 -3.38 -9.29 -7.32
C SER A 178 -1.95 -8.80 -7.42
N PHE A 179 -1.76 -7.49 -7.59
CA PHE A 179 -0.43 -6.90 -7.66
C PHE A 179 0.33 -6.98 -6.34
N ALA A 180 -0.32 -6.66 -5.21
CA ALA A 180 0.27 -6.81 -3.89
C ALA A 180 0.69 -8.26 -3.63
N PHE A 181 -0.18 -9.22 -3.95
CA PHE A 181 0.10 -10.65 -3.79
C PHE A 181 1.27 -11.11 -4.66
N ALA A 182 1.35 -10.67 -5.92
CA ALA A 182 2.47 -10.99 -6.81
C ALA A 182 3.82 -10.45 -6.30
N LEU A 183 3.81 -9.35 -5.55
CA LEU A 183 5.00 -8.81 -4.88
C LEU A 183 5.36 -9.64 -3.64
N THR A 184 4.36 -9.98 -2.83
CA THR A 184 4.50 -10.87 -1.66
C THR A 184 5.05 -12.24 -2.04
N GLU A 185 4.61 -12.84 -3.17
CA GLU A 185 5.17 -14.09 -3.69
C GLU A 185 6.67 -13.99 -4.04
N LYS A 186 7.16 -12.77 -4.32
CA LYS A 186 8.58 -12.48 -4.54
C LYS A 186 9.33 -12.11 -3.25
N GLY A 187 8.65 -12.14 -2.11
CA GLY A 187 9.17 -11.78 -0.79
C GLY A 187 9.08 -10.29 -0.47
N LEU A 188 8.32 -9.50 -1.25
CA LEU A 188 8.24 -8.04 -1.13
C LEU A 188 6.98 -7.58 -0.41
#